data_AF-A0A963R1B4-F1
#
_entry.id   AF-A0A963R1B4-F1
#
_cell.length_a   1.000
_cell.length_b   1.000
_cell.length_c   1.000
_cell.angle_alpha   90.00
_cell.angle_beta   90.00
_cell.angle_gamma   90.00
#
_symmetry.space_group_name_H-M   'P 1'
#
loop_
_entity.id
_entity.type
_entity.pdbx_description
1 polymer ?
#
loop_
_entity_poly.entity_id
_entity_poly.type
_entity_poly.pdbx_seq_one_letter_code
_entity_poly.pdbx_strand_id
1 'polypeptide(L)'
;PLEIARGVQNKVLEAMAMRLAVVLTPGAATGIGAQDAAHFAVGESDAELAERCVALLCDSTWAGDLGHAARRFVIDRLSWPAVLAPLAGLIGFPEPAARHVA
;
A
#
# COMPACT_ATOMS: atom_id res chain seq x y z
N PRO A 1 -12.02 1.33 -14.04
CA PRO A 1 -10.60 1.60 -13.68
C PRO A 1 -10.47 3.00 -13.07
N LEU A 2 -9.52 3.26 -12.16
CA LEU A 2 -9.23 4.63 -11.70
C LEU A 2 -8.38 5.33 -12.76
N GLU A 3 -9.02 6.17 -13.59
CA GLU A 3 -8.37 6.86 -14.72
C GLU A 3 -7.66 8.15 -14.31
N ILE A 4 -8.02 8.72 -13.16
CA ILE A 4 -7.40 9.93 -12.60
C ILE A 4 -6.87 9.59 -11.21
N ALA A 5 -5.56 9.52 -11.08
CA ALA A 5 -4.87 9.41 -9.80
C ALA A 5 -4.32 10.79 -9.41
N ARG A 6 -4.93 11.42 -8.40
CA ARG A 6 -4.46 12.69 -7.82
C ARG A 6 -4.62 12.65 -6.31
N GLY A 7 -3.62 13.18 -5.61
CA GLY A 7 -3.60 13.22 -4.16
C GLY A 7 -3.15 11.90 -3.53
N VAL A 8 -3.45 11.73 -2.25
CA VAL A 8 -3.11 10.52 -1.51
C VAL A 8 -4.06 9.40 -1.90
N GLN A 9 -3.51 8.23 -2.22
CA GLN A 9 -4.23 7.08 -2.76
C GLN A 9 -4.93 6.26 -1.64
N ASN A 10 -5.76 6.93 -0.83
CA ASN A 10 -6.35 6.34 0.39
C ASN A 10 -7.05 5.00 0.14
N LYS A 11 -7.80 4.85 -0.97
CA LYS A 11 -8.48 3.59 -1.30
C LYS A 11 -7.53 2.40 -1.49
N VAL A 12 -6.36 2.66 -2.10
CA VAL A 12 -5.33 1.62 -2.25
C VAL A 12 -4.73 1.29 -0.88
N LEU A 13 -4.42 2.31 -0.08
CA LEU A 13 -3.87 2.13 1.26
C LEU A 13 -4.83 1.39 2.20
N GLU A 14 -6.12 1.68 2.14
CA GLU A 14 -7.17 1.00 2.89
C GLU A 14 -7.26 -0.48 2.50
N ALA A 15 -7.29 -0.79 1.20
CA ALA A 15 -7.31 -2.17 0.72
C ALA A 15 -6.05 -2.94 1.12
N MET A 16 -4.86 -2.33 0.98
CA MET A 16 -3.59 -2.89 1.42
C MET A 16 -3.60 -3.13 2.94
N ALA A 17 -4.09 -2.17 3.74
CA ALA A 17 -4.22 -2.32 5.18
C ALA A 17 -5.15 -3.48 5.56
N MET A 18 -6.21 -3.70 4.78
CA MET A 18 -7.16 -4.81 4.96
C MET A 18 -6.62 -6.17 4.51
N ARG A 19 -5.35 -6.27 4.11
CA ARG A 19 -4.72 -7.51 3.62
C ARG A 19 -5.41 -8.06 2.36
N LEU A 20 -5.88 -7.17 1.50
CA LEU A 20 -6.45 -7.56 0.21
C LEU A 20 -5.36 -7.54 -0.86
N ALA A 21 -5.40 -8.51 -1.78
CA ALA A 21 -4.62 -8.44 -3.00
C ALA A 21 -5.19 -7.31 -3.88
N VAL A 22 -4.37 -6.31 -4.19
CA VAL A 22 -4.81 -5.13 -4.95
C VAL A 22 -4.24 -5.18 -6.36
N VAL A 23 -5.11 -5.05 -7.37
CA VAL A 23 -4.74 -4.81 -8.76
C VAL A 23 -5.03 -3.36 -9.09
N LEU A 24 -4.07 -2.63 -9.65
CA LEU A 24 -4.24 -1.20 -9.95
C LEU A 24 -3.39 -0.72 -11.14
N THR A 25 -3.69 0.48 -11.63
CA THR A 25 -2.94 1.12 -12.72
C THR A 25 -1.63 1.74 -12.22
N PRO A 26 -0.62 1.99 -13.09
CA PRO A 26 0.60 2.71 -12.70
C PRO A 26 0.32 4.07 -12.06
N GLY A 27 -0.69 4.79 -12.58
CA GLY A 27 -1.15 6.05 -11.99
C GLY A 27 -1.62 5.88 -10.55
N ALA A 28 -2.42 4.85 -10.27
CA ALA A 28 -2.91 4.58 -8.92
C ALA A 28 -1.83 4.11 -7.92
N ALA A 29 -0.68 3.62 -8.42
CA ALA A 29 0.47 3.21 -7.61
C ALA A 29 1.36 4.39 -7.19
N THR A 30 1.20 5.52 -7.88
CA THR A 30 2.07 6.69 -7.72
C THR A 30 2.02 7.24 -6.29
N GLY A 31 3.19 7.53 -5.72
CA GLY A 31 3.33 8.12 -4.39
C GLY A 31 3.17 7.16 -3.21
N ILE A 32 2.87 5.87 -3.45
CA ILE A 32 2.74 4.88 -2.36
C ILE A 32 4.11 4.37 -1.88
N GLY A 33 5.09 4.26 -2.78
CA GLY A 33 6.41 3.71 -2.47
C GLY A 33 6.45 2.18 -2.26
N ALA A 34 5.35 1.50 -2.59
CA ALA A 34 5.23 0.04 -2.64
C ALA A 34 5.65 -0.50 -4.02
N GLN A 35 5.79 -1.82 -4.11
CA GLN A 35 6.38 -2.51 -5.26
C GLN A 35 5.39 -3.46 -5.93
N ASP A 36 5.40 -3.47 -7.27
CA ASP A 36 4.66 -4.42 -8.09
C ASP A 36 5.11 -5.87 -7.81
N ALA A 37 4.17 -6.81 -7.93
CA ALA A 37 4.27 -8.24 -7.60
C ALA A 37 4.69 -8.58 -6.16
N ALA A 38 4.98 -7.58 -5.31
CA ALA A 38 5.38 -7.76 -3.92
C ALA A 38 4.38 -7.19 -2.91
N HIS A 39 3.72 -6.08 -3.23
CA HIS A 39 2.75 -5.42 -2.34
C HIS A 39 1.39 -5.16 -3.02
N PHE A 40 1.37 -5.16 -4.36
CA PHE A 40 0.20 -5.09 -5.21
C PHE A 40 0.56 -5.65 -6.60
N ALA A 41 -0.39 -5.75 -7.51
CA ALA A 41 -0.15 -6.07 -8.92
C ALA A 41 -0.53 -4.87 -9.81
N VAL A 42 0.36 -4.50 -10.72
CA VAL A 42 0.16 -3.39 -11.67
C VAL A 42 -0.21 -3.92 -13.06
N GLY A 43 -1.16 -3.24 -13.69
CA GLY A 43 -1.47 -3.39 -15.12
C GLY A 43 -1.82 -2.02 -15.72
N GLU A 44 -1.27 -1.69 -16.88
CA GLU A 44 -1.49 -0.41 -17.56
C GLU A 44 -2.76 -0.42 -18.42
N SER A 45 -3.01 -1.53 -19.11
CA SER A 45 -4.17 -1.73 -19.97
C SER A 45 -5.28 -2.55 -19.29
N ASP A 46 -6.50 -2.46 -19.81
CA ASP A 46 -7.62 -3.30 -19.34
C ASP A 46 -7.32 -4.80 -19.46
N ALA A 47 -6.60 -5.20 -20.52
CA ALA A 47 -6.17 -6.58 -20.72
C ALA A 47 -5.21 -7.03 -19.62
N GLU A 48 -4.19 -6.22 -19.32
CA GLU A 48 -3.26 -6.52 -18.22
C GLU A 48 -3.95 -6.55 -16.86
N LEU A 49 -4.84 -5.60 -16.58
CA LEU A 49 -5.61 -5.60 -15.33
C LEU A 49 -6.44 -6.88 -15.19
N ALA A 50 -7.08 -7.34 -16.27
CA ALA A 50 -7.83 -8.60 -16.27
C ALA A 50 -6.92 -9.81 -16.06
N GLU A 51 -5.77 -9.87 -16.75
CA GLU A 51 -4.77 -10.93 -16.59
C GLU A 51 -4.24 -11.01 -15.16
N ARG A 52 -3.91 -9.87 -14.54
CA ARG A 52 -3.48 -9.81 -13.13
C ARG A 52 -4.57 -10.29 -12.18
N CYS A 53 -5.82 -9.88 -12.40
CA CYS A 53 -6.96 -10.37 -11.61
C CYS A 53 -7.11 -11.88 -11.72
N VAL A 54 -7.08 -12.44 -12.93
CA VAL A 54 -7.20 -13.88 -13.17
C VAL A 54 -6.04 -14.63 -12.51
N ALA A 55 -4.80 -14.15 -12.65
CA ALA A 55 -3.64 -14.78 -12.03
C ALA A 55 -3.77 -14.86 -10.49
N LEU A 56 -4.25 -13.79 -9.84
CA LEU A 56 -4.49 -13.78 -8.39
C LEU A 56 -5.65 -14.69 -7.98
N LEU A 57 -6.71 -14.77 -8.80
CA LEU A 57 -7.84 -15.66 -8.54
C LEU A 57 -7.47 -17.14 -8.71
N CYS A 58 -6.54 -17.45 -9.61
CA CYS A 58 -6.05 -18.80 -9.84
C CYS A 58 -4.99 -19.25 -8.82
N ASP A 59 -4.27 -18.31 -8.19
CA ASP A 59 -3.25 -18.60 -7.17
C ASP A 59 -3.58 -17.91 -5.84
N SER A 60 -4.38 -18.61 -5.02
CA SER A 60 -4.76 -18.13 -3.68
C SER A 60 -3.58 -17.95 -2.72
N THR A 61 -2.46 -18.67 -2.94
CA THR A 61 -1.26 -18.54 -2.10
C THR A 61 -0.60 -17.21 -2.41
N TRP A 62 -0.36 -16.93 -3.69
CA TRP A 62 0.19 -15.65 -4.12
C TRP A 62 -0.69 -14.47 -3.71
N ALA A 63 -2.01 -14.58 -3.87
CA ALA A 63 -2.95 -13.54 -3.42
C ALA A 63 -2.87 -13.30 -1.91
N GLY A 64 -2.76 -14.36 -1.10
CA GLY A 64 -2.56 -14.27 0.34
C GLY A 64 -1.24 -13.57 0.69
N ASP A 65 -0.12 -14.04 0.12
CA ASP A 65 1.21 -13.49 0.35
C ASP A 65 1.30 -12.01 -0.01
N LEU A 66 0.72 -11.63 -1.15
CA LEU A 66 0.65 -10.25 -1.61
C LEU A 66 -0.12 -9.38 -0.60
N GLY A 67 -1.30 -9.82 -0.15
CA GLY A 67 -2.09 -9.11 0.85
C GLY A 67 -1.36 -8.97 2.20
N HIS A 68 -0.67 -10.03 2.64
CA HIS A 68 0.14 -10.00 3.86
C HIS A 68 1.29 -8.99 3.77
N ALA A 69 2.02 -9.01 2.67
CA ALA A 69 3.09 -8.05 2.40
C ALA A 69 2.56 -6.61 2.31
N ALA A 70 1.43 -6.41 1.62
CA ALA A 70 0.76 -5.11 1.51
C ALA A 70 0.41 -4.51 2.88
N ARG A 71 -0.21 -5.31 3.75
CA ARG A 71 -0.57 -4.85 5.10
C ARG A 71 0.66 -4.50 5.92
N ARG A 72 1.71 -5.34 5.88
CA ARG A 72 2.96 -5.08 6.59
C ARG A 72 3.59 -3.77 6.12
N PHE A 73 3.66 -3.55 4.81
CA PHE A 73 4.15 -2.31 4.23
C PHE A 73 3.39 -1.08 4.76
N VAL A 74 2.05 -1.13 4.78
CA VAL A 74 1.26 -0.01 5.30
C VAL A 74 1.54 0.22 6.78
N ILE A 75 1.57 -0.82 7.62
CA ILE A 75 1.85 -0.67 9.06
C ILE A 75 3.23 -0.07 9.30
N ASP A 76 4.25 -0.58 8.61
CA ASP A 76 5.65 -0.24 8.87
C ASP A 76 6.03 1.13 8.31
N ARG A 77 5.38 1.58 7.23
CA ARG A 77 5.79 2.78 6.47
C ARG A 77 4.76 3.89 6.40
N LEU A 78 3.48 3.54 6.35
CA LEU A 78 2.39 4.48 6.03
C LEU A 78 1.37 4.63 7.17
N SER A 79 1.60 3.99 8.31
CA SER A 79 0.78 4.18 9.51
C SER A 79 1.03 5.56 10.11
N TRP A 80 0.05 6.08 10.87
CA TRP A 80 0.20 7.35 11.56
C TRP A 80 1.47 7.42 12.42
N PRO A 81 1.81 6.40 13.24
CA PRO A 81 3.07 6.40 13.97
C PRO A 81 4.30 6.50 13.05
N ALA A 82 4.34 5.74 11.94
CA ALA A 82 5.47 5.74 11.03
C ALA A 82 5.64 7.08 10.29
N VAL A 83 4.55 7.64 9.76
CA VAL A 83 4.57 8.89 8.98
C VAL A 83 4.81 10.12 9.87
N LEU A 84 4.28 10.13 11.10
CA LEU A 84 4.42 11.26 12.02
C LEU A 84 5.69 11.21 12.86
N ALA A 85 6.44 10.09 12.87
CA ALA A 85 7.70 9.95 13.61
C ALA A 85 8.66 11.14 13.41
N PRO A 86 8.99 11.57 12.18
CA PRO A 86 9.90 12.70 11.97
C PRO A 86 9.27 14.07 12.26
N LEU A 87 7.94 14.18 12.39
CA LEU A 87 7.26 15.47 12.46
C LEU A 87 7.76 16.31 13.64
N ALA A 88 7.86 15.72 14.84
CA ALA A 88 8.30 16.44 16.03
C ALA A 88 9.66 17.15 15.82
N GLY A 89 10.65 16.44 15.27
CA GLY A 89 11.95 17.01 14.95
C GLY A 89 11.88 18.11 13.88
N LEU A 90 11.03 17.93 12.85
CA LEU A 90 10.84 18.92 11.78
C LEU A 90 10.21 20.23 12.28
N ILE A 91 9.38 20.18 13.33
CA ILE A 91 8.75 21.37 13.94
C ILE A 91 9.46 21.84 15.22
N GLY A 92 10.69 21.36 15.48
CA GLY A 92 11.54 21.85 16.58
C GLY A 92 11.19 21.31 17.96
N PHE A 93 10.35 20.28 18.06
CA PHE A 93 10.07 19.57 19.29
C PHE A 93 11.11 18.46 19.52
N PRO A 94 11.47 18.17 20.78
CA PRO A 94 12.32 17.02 21.10
C PRO A 94 11.63 15.73 20.64
N GLU A 95 12.41 14.77 20.13
CA GLU A 95 11.85 13.48 19.72
C GLU A 95 11.09 12.83 20.88
N PRO A 96 9.84 12.37 20.66
CA PRO A 96 9.08 11.74 21.71
C PRO A 96 9.80 10.47 22.17
N ALA A 97 10.13 10.40 23.47
CA ALA A 97 10.55 9.16 24.09
C ALA A 97 9.50 8.07 23.81
N ALA A 98 9.95 6.88 23.41
CA ALA A 98 9.09 5.75 23.03
C ALA A 98 7.99 5.58 24.07
N ARG A 99 6.75 5.91 23.70
CA ARG A 99 5.60 5.68 24.56
C ARG A 99 5.37 4.18 24.61
N HIS A 100 5.82 3.55 25.70
CA HIS A 100 5.36 2.22 26.09
C HIS A 100 3.85 2.32 26.33
N VAL A 101 3.06 1.80 25.40
CA VAL A 101 1.62 1.62 25.60
C VAL A 101 1.45 0.24 26.25
N ALA A 102 0.91 0.23 27.47
CA ALA A 102 0.51 -0.96 28.22
C ALA A 102 -0.81 -1.53 27.68
#